data_AF-A0A2X5PG06-F1
#
_entry.id   AF-A0A2X5PG06-F1
#
_cell.length_a   1.000
_cell.length_b   1.000
_cell.length_c   1.000
_cell.angle_alpha   90.00
_cell.angle_beta   90.00
_cell.angle_gamma   90.00
#
_symmetry.space_group_name_H-M   'P 1'
#
loop_
_entity.id
_entity.type
_entity.pdbx_description
1 polymer ?
#
loop_
_entity_poly.entity_id
_entity_poly.type
_entity_poly.pdbx_seq_one_letter_code
_entity_poly.pdbx_strand_id
1 'polypeptide(L)'
;MTDISELVQRIKAAAKKATPGKWMWWTSNSFLRLSSDATAKDGGVIDSYRMEDGHTSLQVSKSDQDFIALCFPENITVIIDALEKAQARIAELEARTVNTPGTKCIGWLREEIKKHDEKWKASLSAAGIKLESE
;
A
#
# COMPACT_ATOMS: atom_id res chain seq x y z
N MET A 1 0.12 -15.85 14.67
CA MET A 1 0.33 -15.22 13.34
C MET A 1 -0.63 -14.05 13.30
N THR A 2 -0.16 -12.82 13.52
CA THR A 2 -1.02 -11.64 13.49
C THR A 2 -1.63 -11.53 12.09
N ASP A 3 -2.94 -11.32 11.98
CA ASP A 3 -3.57 -11.08 10.69
C ASP A 3 -2.92 -9.83 10.07
N ILE A 4 -2.36 -9.97 8.86
CA ILE A 4 -1.69 -8.88 8.14
C ILE A 4 -2.66 -7.68 8.00
N SER A 5 -3.95 -7.96 7.85
CA SER A 5 -5.00 -6.95 7.80
C SER A 5 -5.08 -6.16 9.11
N GLU A 6 -5.04 -6.84 10.25
CA GLU A 6 -5.06 -6.21 11.57
C GLU A 6 -3.81 -5.36 11.81
N LEU A 7 -2.63 -5.88 11.46
CA LEU A 7 -1.36 -5.16 11.55
C LEU A 7 -1.40 -3.86 10.72
N VAL A 8 -1.83 -3.94 9.47
CA VAL A 8 -1.96 -2.78 8.58
C VAL A 8 -2.95 -1.75 9.13
N GLN A 9 -4.08 -2.17 9.72
CA GLN A 9 -5.02 -1.24 10.34
C GLN A 9 -4.43 -0.54 11.56
N ARG A 10 -3.69 -1.27 12.41
CA ARG A 10 -3.02 -0.69 13.58
C ARG A 10 -1.97 0.34 13.18
N ILE A 11 -1.13 0.02 12.19
CA ILE A 11 -0.12 0.95 11.67
C ILE A 11 -0.79 2.17 11.03
N LYS A 12 -1.86 2.01 10.24
CA LYS A 12 -2.63 3.12 9.67
C LYS A 12 -3.22 4.03 10.75
N ALA A 13 -3.76 3.44 11.81
CA ALA A 13 -4.32 4.20 12.92
C ALA A 13 -3.24 4.97 13.69
N ALA A 14 -2.07 4.36 13.92
CA ALA A 14 -0.94 5.02 14.55
C ALA A 14 -0.36 6.14 13.67
N ALA A 15 -0.19 5.89 12.36
CA ALA A 15 0.31 6.87 11.40
C ALA A 15 -0.58 8.12 11.31
N LYS A 16 -1.90 7.97 11.44
CA LYS A 16 -2.84 9.11 11.49
C LYS A 16 -2.73 9.97 12.75
N LYS A 17 -2.26 9.37 13.86
CA LYS A 17 -2.06 10.06 15.15
C LYS A 17 -0.66 10.64 15.29
N ALA A 18 0.30 10.08 14.56
CA ALA A 18 1.68 10.54 14.51
C ALA A 18 1.76 11.94 13.90
N THR A 19 2.86 12.63 14.19
CA THR A 19 3.15 13.95 13.66
C THR A 19 3.13 13.90 12.12
N PRO A 20 2.29 14.72 11.45
CA PRO A 20 2.15 14.67 9.99
C PRO A 20 3.41 15.15 9.29
N GLY A 21 3.49 14.98 7.97
CA GLY A 21 4.59 15.49 7.16
C GLY A 21 5.82 14.57 7.08
N LYS A 22 6.79 14.96 6.27
CA LYS A 22 8.05 14.23 6.11
C LYS A 22 8.93 14.47 7.32
N TRP A 23 9.33 13.37 7.97
CA TRP A 23 10.25 13.42 9.10
C TRP A 23 11.69 13.47 8.59
N MET A 24 12.47 14.43 9.08
CA MET A 24 13.85 14.65 8.67
C MET A 24 14.75 14.85 9.89
N TRP A 25 15.85 14.10 9.91
CA TRP A 25 16.91 14.29 10.87
C TRP A 25 17.77 15.48 10.46
N TRP A 26 18.08 16.33 11.43
CA TRP A 26 19.04 17.40 11.23
C TRP A 26 19.64 17.81 12.58
N THR A 27 20.69 18.61 12.51
CA THR A 27 21.42 19.08 13.69
C THR A 27 21.44 20.60 13.74
N SER A 28 21.16 21.15 14.94
CA SER A 28 21.29 22.57 15.25
C SER A 28 22.04 22.73 16.55
N ASN A 29 23.04 23.60 16.62
CA ASN A 29 23.81 23.82 17.85
C ASN A 29 24.28 22.52 18.52
N SER A 30 24.69 21.53 17.72
CA SER A 30 25.10 20.19 18.15
C SER A 30 24.01 19.30 18.80
N PHE A 31 22.72 19.67 18.69
CA PHE A 31 21.59 18.83 19.08
C PHE A 31 21.01 18.10 17.87
N LEU A 32 20.94 16.77 17.93
CA LEU A 32 20.26 15.93 16.94
C LEU A 32 18.75 15.93 17.18
N ARG A 33 17.98 16.25 16.15
CA ARG A 33 16.53 16.41 16.25
C ARG A 33 15.82 15.75 15.08
N LEU A 34 14.63 15.20 15.34
CA LEU A 34 13.70 14.75 14.29
C LEU A 34 12.60 15.79 14.17
N SER A 35 12.52 16.42 13.00
CA SER A 35 11.52 17.46 12.72
C SER A 35 10.62 17.04 11.58
N SER A 36 9.43 17.64 11.57
CA SER A 36 8.46 17.47 10.49
C SER A 36 8.34 18.76 9.69
N ASP A 37 8.39 18.66 8.37
CA ASP A 37 8.15 19.77 7.44
C ASP A 37 6.76 20.41 7.60
N ALA A 38 5.76 19.67 8.08
CA ALA A 38 4.40 20.14 8.27
C ALA A 38 4.22 20.95 9.56
N THR A 39 5.09 20.75 10.56
CA THR A 39 4.94 21.40 11.88
C THR A 39 5.64 22.74 12.00
N ALA A 40 6.59 23.05 11.10
CA ALA A 40 7.50 24.21 11.19
C ALA A 40 8.21 24.34 12.56
N LYS A 41 8.26 23.25 13.35
CA LYS A 41 8.88 23.20 14.67
C LYS A 41 10.16 22.38 14.62
N ASP A 42 11.23 22.99 15.11
CA ASP A 42 12.49 22.32 15.38
C ASP A 42 12.30 21.28 16.49
N GLY A 43 12.62 20.03 16.21
CA GLY A 43 12.37 18.91 17.14
C GLY A 43 10.89 18.56 17.29
N GLY A 44 10.04 18.89 16.30
CA GLY A 44 8.60 18.67 16.36
C GLY A 44 8.16 17.20 16.53
N VAL A 45 9.04 16.23 16.24
CA VAL A 45 8.77 14.79 16.41
C VAL A 45 9.59 14.23 17.59
N ILE A 46 10.91 14.46 17.57
CA ILE A 46 11.84 14.07 18.63
C ILE A 46 12.75 15.25 18.89
N ASP A 47 12.76 15.72 20.14
CA ASP A 47 13.75 16.68 20.64
C ASP A 47 14.47 16.12 21.86
N SER A 48 15.66 16.62 22.14
CA SER A 48 16.41 16.27 23.34
C SER A 48 16.24 17.33 24.41
N TYR A 49 16.11 16.92 25.67
CA TYR A 49 16.12 17.83 26.81
C TYR A 49 17.06 17.34 27.90
N ARG A 50 17.50 18.26 28.76
CA ARG A 50 18.32 17.94 29.93
C ARG A 50 17.40 17.69 31.13
N MET A 51 17.56 16.55 31.77
CA MET A 51 16.90 16.22 33.03
C MET A 51 17.54 16.96 34.21
N GLU A 52 16.86 16.97 35.36
CA GLU A 52 17.35 17.64 36.58
C GLU A 52 18.69 17.06 37.09
N ASP A 53 18.92 15.77 36.87
CA ASP A 53 20.16 15.06 37.21
C ASP A 53 21.31 15.33 36.23
N GLY A 54 21.09 16.16 35.21
CA GLY A 54 22.07 16.55 34.21
C GLY A 54 22.20 15.59 33.03
N HIS A 55 21.50 14.45 33.01
CA HIS A 55 21.48 13.53 31.87
C HIS A 55 20.59 14.04 30.73
N THR A 56 20.87 13.60 29.51
CA THR A 56 20.06 13.92 28.33
C THR A 56 18.99 12.86 28.13
N SER A 57 17.77 13.29 27.85
CA SER A 57 16.66 12.41 27.48
C SER A 57 15.92 12.94 26.24
N LEU A 58 14.97 12.14 25.74
CA LEU A 58 14.20 12.42 24.54
C LEU A 58 12.77 12.82 24.91
N GLN A 59 12.31 13.93 24.32
CA GLN A 59 10.92 14.33 24.30
C GLN A 59 10.29 13.83 23.00
N VAL A 60 9.35 12.89 23.12
CA VAL A 60 8.63 12.29 21.99
C VAL A 60 7.17 12.14 22.38
N SER A 61 6.23 12.53 21.51
CA SER A 61 4.81 12.35 21.80
C SER A 61 4.45 10.86 21.91
N LYS A 62 3.44 10.52 22.73
CA LYS A 62 3.02 9.11 22.88
C LYS A 62 2.59 8.52 21.53
N SER A 63 1.94 9.31 20.68
CA SER A 63 1.55 8.92 19.33
C SER A 63 2.75 8.55 18.44
N ASP A 64 3.81 9.37 18.48
CA ASP A 64 5.02 9.12 17.70
C ASP A 64 5.80 7.92 18.24
N GLN A 65 5.87 7.75 19.57
CA GLN A 65 6.47 6.56 20.19
C GLN A 65 5.75 5.29 19.76
N ASP A 66 4.41 5.28 19.81
CA ASP A 66 3.61 4.12 19.44
C ASP A 66 3.75 3.81 17.94
N PHE A 67 3.81 4.83 17.08
CA PHE A 67 4.03 4.64 15.65
C PHE A 67 5.43 4.09 15.36
N ILE A 68 6.49 4.64 15.97
CA ILE A 68 7.87 4.17 15.81
C ILE A 68 8.01 2.72 16.28
N ALA A 69 7.45 2.39 17.45
CA ALA A 69 7.50 1.04 18.00
C ALA A 69 6.75 0.01 17.12
N LEU A 70 5.68 0.42 16.44
CA LEU A 70 4.95 -0.44 15.50
C LEU A 70 5.70 -0.65 14.18
N CYS A 71 6.49 0.33 13.74
CA CYS A 71 7.23 0.31 12.48
C CYS A 71 8.62 -0.36 12.58
N PHE A 72 8.77 -1.37 13.44
CA PHE A 72 10.03 -2.11 13.51
C PHE A 72 10.21 -3.03 12.28
N PRO A 73 11.46 -3.45 11.97
CA PRO A 73 11.79 -4.10 10.70
C PRO A 73 10.91 -5.29 10.33
N GLU A 74 10.58 -6.20 11.25
CA GLU A 74 9.81 -7.40 10.93
C GLU A 74 8.38 -7.06 10.47
N ASN A 75 7.72 -6.11 11.13
CA ASN A 75 6.38 -5.65 10.74
C ASN A 75 6.39 -5.02 9.35
N ILE A 76 7.42 -4.23 9.02
CA ILE A 76 7.56 -3.61 7.71
C ILE A 76 7.78 -4.68 6.64
N THR A 77 8.71 -5.62 6.87
CA THR A 77 9.01 -6.69 5.92
C THR A 77 7.79 -7.56 5.64
N VAL A 78 7.02 -7.94 6.66
CA VAL A 78 5.80 -8.73 6.48
C VAL A 78 4.78 -8.02 5.59
N ILE A 79 4.65 -6.70 5.70
CA ILE A 79 3.75 -5.90 4.86
C ILE A 79 4.27 -5.80 3.43
N ILE A 80 5.58 -5.65 3.24
CA ILE A 80 6.22 -5.62 1.92
C ILE A 80 6.03 -6.96 1.22
N ASP A 81 6.34 -8.08 1.88
CA ASP A 81 6.17 -9.43 1.32
C ASP A 81 4.71 -9.69 0.91
N ALA A 82 3.75 -9.23 1.71
CA ALA A 82 2.34 -9.36 1.40
C ALA A 82 1.93 -8.51 0.19
N LEU A 83 2.49 -7.31 0.07
CA LEU A 83 2.26 -6.42 -1.07
C LEU A 83 2.83 -7.01 -2.36
N GLU A 84 4.06 -7.53 -2.32
CA GLU A 84 4.70 -8.17 -3.47
C GLU A 84 3.92 -9.40 -3.93
N LYS A 85 3.45 -10.25 -3.01
CA LYS A 85 2.58 -11.39 -3.33
C LYS A 85 1.26 -10.96 -3.95
N ALA A 86 0.64 -9.90 -3.44
CA ALA A 86 -0.60 -9.36 -4.00
C ALA A 86 -0.40 -8.81 -5.42
N GLN A 87 0.69 -8.08 -5.65
CA GLN A 87 1.06 -7.57 -6.98
C GLN A 87 1.36 -8.69 -7.96
N ALA A 88 2.11 -9.72 -7.55
CA ALA A 88 2.38 -10.88 -8.38
C ALA A 88 1.08 -11.61 -8.77
N ARG A 89 0.12 -11.74 -7.83
CA ARG A 89 -1.18 -12.35 -8.11
C ARG A 89 -2.01 -11.52 -9.09
N ILE A 90 -1.99 -10.19 -8.98
CA ILE A 90 -2.68 -9.30 -9.93
C ILE A 90 -2.06 -9.45 -11.32
N ALA A 91 -0.73 -9.43 -11.43
CA ALA A 91 -0.04 -9.60 -12.71
C ALA A 91 -0.36 -10.97 -13.36
N GLU A 92 -0.43 -12.04 -12.56
CA GLU A 92 -0.85 -13.36 -13.04
C GLU A 92 -2.30 -13.33 -13.57
N LEU A 93 -3.23 -12.70 -12.84
CA LEU A 93 -4.62 -12.58 -13.26
C LEU A 93 -4.77 -11.73 -14.53
N GLU A 94 -4.01 -10.66 -14.66
CA GLU A 94 -3.97 -9.80 -15.85
C GLU A 94 -3.29 -10.48 -17.05
N ALA A 95 -2.40 -11.45 -16.82
CA ALA A 95 -1.76 -12.23 -17.88
C ALA A 95 -2.65 -13.36 -18.39
N ARG A 96 -3.60 -13.85 -17.57
CA ARG A 96 -4.51 -14.91 -17.97
C ARG A 96 -5.37 -14.46 -19.15
N THR A 97 -5.35 -15.30 -20.18
CA THR A 97 -6.20 -15.21 -21.35
C THR A 97 -7.39 -16.15 -21.19
N VAL A 98 -8.54 -15.74 -21.72
CA VAL A 98 -9.74 -16.58 -21.76
C VAL A 98 -9.95 -17.03 -23.20
N ASN A 99 -9.98 -18.35 -23.42
CA ASN A 99 -10.37 -18.93 -24.69
C ASN A 99 -11.89 -18.81 -24.86
N THR A 100 -12.32 -18.18 -25.96
CA THR A 100 -13.75 -18.11 -26.31
C THR A 100 -14.10 -19.31 -27.20
N PRO A 101 -14.99 -20.23 -26.76
CA PRO A 101 -15.35 -21.36 -27.60
C PRO A 101 -15.98 -20.87 -28.91
N GLY A 102 -15.48 -21.33 -30.05
CA GLY A 102 -16.05 -21.02 -31.36
C GLY A 102 -17.47 -21.60 -31.50
N THR A 103 -18.45 -20.74 -31.72
CA THR A 103 -19.84 -21.17 -31.91
C THR A 103 -20.01 -21.77 -33.31
N LYS A 104 -20.18 -23.10 -33.41
CA LYS A 104 -20.52 -23.77 -34.69
C LYS A 104 -22.01 -23.64 -34.96
N CYS A 105 -22.38 -22.84 -35.97
CA CYS A 105 -23.77 -22.66 -36.39
C CYS A 105 -24.01 -23.15 -37.82
N ILE A 106 -25.22 -23.68 -38.06
CA ILE A 106 -25.68 -24.17 -39.36
C ILE A 106 -26.76 -23.21 -39.89
N GLY A 107 -26.68 -22.84 -41.17
CA GLY A 107 -27.78 -22.19 -41.91
C GLY A 107 -28.10 -20.73 -41.50
N TRP A 108 -29.38 -20.40 -41.42
CA TRP A 108 -29.96 -19.06 -41.29
C TRP A 108 -29.71 -18.36 -39.94
N LEU A 109 -29.21 -19.06 -38.92
CA LEU A 109 -28.95 -18.49 -37.59
C LEU A 109 -27.55 -17.86 -37.46
N ARG A 110 -26.71 -17.99 -38.49
CA ARG A 110 -25.28 -17.63 -38.45
C ARG A 110 -25.02 -16.13 -38.21
N GLU A 111 -25.80 -15.27 -38.86
CA GLU A 111 -25.66 -13.80 -38.77
C GLU A 111 -26.01 -13.27 -37.37
N GLU A 112 -27.14 -13.71 -36.80
CA GLU A 112 -27.59 -13.26 -35.48
C GLU A 112 -26.68 -13.76 -34.35
N ILE A 113 -26.19 -15.00 -34.44
CA ILE A 113 -25.24 -15.54 -33.45
C ILE A 113 -23.89 -14.83 -33.55
N LYS A 114 -23.42 -14.49 -34.76
CA LYS A 114 -22.18 -13.73 -34.92
C LYS A 114 -22.27 -12.35 -34.25
N LYS A 115 -23.39 -11.63 -34.44
CA LYS A 115 -23.63 -10.34 -33.76
C LYS A 115 -23.64 -10.49 -32.24
N HIS A 116 -24.19 -11.59 -31.74
CA HIS A 116 -24.19 -11.88 -30.30
C HIS A 116 -22.77 -12.17 -29.80
N ASP A 117 -22.01 -13.04 -30.47
CA ASP A 117 -20.62 -13.35 -30.11
C ASP A 117 -19.73 -12.10 -30.13
N GLU A 118 -19.89 -11.21 -31.10
CA GLU A 118 -19.18 -9.93 -31.16
C GLU A 118 -19.55 -9.01 -29.97
N LYS A 119 -20.83 -8.93 -29.60
CA LYS A 119 -21.27 -8.18 -28.41
C LYS A 119 -20.69 -8.75 -27.12
N TRP A 120 -20.62 -10.07 -26.99
CA TRP A 120 -20.02 -10.74 -25.83
C TRP A 120 -18.51 -10.50 -25.77
N LYS A 121 -17.78 -10.66 -26.88
CA LYS A 121 -16.34 -10.35 -26.97
C LYS A 121 -16.05 -8.89 -26.65
N ALA A 122 -16.86 -7.96 -27.15
CA ALA A 122 -16.75 -6.54 -26.83
C ALA A 122 -16.98 -6.27 -25.34
N SER A 123 -17.95 -6.93 -24.72
CA SER A 123 -18.24 -6.79 -23.28
C SER A 123 -17.11 -7.35 -22.41
N LEU A 124 -16.52 -8.48 -22.79
CA LEU A 124 -15.36 -9.08 -22.10
C LEU A 124 -14.11 -8.21 -22.23
N SER A 125 -13.86 -7.67 -23.42
CA SER A 125 -12.76 -6.72 -23.66
C SER A 125 -12.96 -5.42 -22.87
N ALA A 126 -14.18 -4.87 -22.83
CA ALA A 126 -14.51 -3.70 -22.02
C ALA A 126 -14.34 -3.95 -20.51
N ALA A 127 -14.50 -5.20 -20.06
CA ALA A 127 -14.21 -5.62 -18.69
C ALA A 127 -12.71 -5.87 -18.42
N GLY A 128 -11.84 -5.64 -19.41
CA GLY A 128 -10.38 -5.80 -19.29
C GLY A 128 -9.89 -7.25 -19.41
N ILE A 129 -10.74 -8.17 -19.87
CA ILE A 129 -10.37 -9.58 -20.02
C ILE A 129 -9.64 -9.78 -21.35
N LYS A 130 -8.41 -10.32 -21.29
CA LYS A 130 -7.66 -10.69 -22.48
C LYS A 130 -8.27 -11.93 -23.12
N LEU A 131 -8.67 -11.82 -24.37
CA LEU A 131 -9.22 -12.93 -25.16
C LEU A 131 -8.13 -13.51 -26.05
N GLU A 132 -8.01 -14.83 -26.08
CA GLU A 132 -7.22 -15.52 -27.10
C GLU A 132 -8.00 -15.53 -28.42
N SER A 133 -7.35 -15.13 -29.50
CA SER A 133 -7.87 -15.33 -30.86
C SER A 133 -7.51 -16.74 -31.34
N GLU A 134 -8.50 -17.54 -31.71
CA GLU A 134 -8.31 -18.76 -32.53
C GLU A 134 -7.65 -18.46 -33.87
#